data_AF-A0A6A3PUR1-F1
#
_entry.id   AF-A0A6A3PUR1-F1
#
_cell.length_a   1.000
_cell.length_b   1.000
_cell.length_c   1.000
_cell.angle_alpha   90.00
_cell.angle_beta   90.00
_cell.angle_gamma   90.00
#
_symmetry.space_group_name_H-M   'P 1'
#
loop_
_entity.id
_entity.type
_entity.pdbx_description
1 polymer ?
#
loop_
_entity_poly.entity_id
_entity_poly.type
_entity_poly.pdbx_seq_one_letter_code
_entity_poly.pdbx_strand_id
1 'polypeptide(L)' 'MNPRLCVEYSEIAEYEKWFYVKNVGKHVYILTGKDDVPSEEPPVQFVQSKRHIKKVMFLCAVARPRGDWDGKWRNKHA' A
#
# COMPACT_ATOMS: atom_id res chain seq x y z
N MET A 1 18.32 -15.53 26.24
CA MET A 1 18.42 -14.31 25.41
C MET A 1 17.33 -13.35 25.88
N ASN A 2 17.70 -12.23 26.48
CA ASN A 2 16.77 -11.32 27.17
C ASN A 2 16.30 -10.21 26.19
N PRO A 3 15.01 -10.12 25.84
CA PRO A 3 14.52 -9.22 24.79
C PRO A 3 14.42 -7.73 25.20
N ARG A 4 14.98 -7.33 26.35
CA ARG A 4 14.77 -5.98 26.93
C ARG A 4 15.88 -4.96 26.65
N LEU A 5 16.74 -5.17 25.66
CA LEU A 5 17.93 -4.33 25.45
C LEU A 5 18.14 -3.80 24.03
N CYS A 6 17.06 -3.62 23.27
CA CYS A 6 17.06 -2.87 22.01
C CYS A 6 15.84 -1.93 21.93
N VAL A 7 15.66 -1.04 22.90
CA VAL A 7 14.65 0.04 22.79
C VAL A 7 15.21 1.34 23.35
N GLU A 8 16.31 1.80 22.77
CA GLU A 8 16.81 3.16 22.98
C GLU A 8 17.31 3.67 21.62
N TYR A 9 16.92 4.91 21.26
CA TYR A 9 17.43 5.77 20.17
C TYR A 9 16.70 5.90 18.81
N SER A 10 15.36 5.85 18.74
CA SER A 10 14.67 6.80 17.85
C SER A 10 13.25 7.14 18.32
N GLU A 11 12.97 8.44 18.50
CA GLU A 11 11.59 8.94 18.68
C GLU A 11 10.73 8.70 17.43
N ILE A 12 11.37 8.40 16.29
CA ILE A 12 10.81 8.29 14.95
C ILE A 12 11.20 6.93 14.35
N ALA A 13 10.20 6.16 13.91
CA ALA A 13 10.39 4.90 13.18
C ALA A 13 10.38 5.17 11.67
N GLU A 14 11.49 4.87 11.00
CA GLU A 14 11.66 5.05 9.56
C GLU A 14 11.34 3.75 8.80
N TYR A 15 10.60 3.87 7.70
CA TYR A 15 10.14 2.77 6.89
C TYR A 15 10.27 3.08 5.39
N GLU A 16 10.80 2.11 4.66
CA GLU A 16 10.78 2.09 3.19
C GLU A 16 9.88 0.96 2.68
N LYS A 17 8.98 1.29 1.75
CA LYS A 17 8.12 0.28 1.11
C LYS A 17 8.00 0.52 -0.39
N TRP A 18 8.26 -0.53 -1.16
CA TRP A 18 8.11 -0.54 -2.62
C TRP A 18 6.76 -1.15 -3.04
N PHE A 19 6.06 -0.48 -3.94
CA PHE A 19 4.82 -0.95 -4.55
C PHE A 19 4.97 -1.02 -6.07
N TYR A 20 4.54 -2.15 -6.64
CA TYR A 20 4.45 -2.29 -8.09
C TYR A 20 3.11 -1.71 -8.55
N VAL A 21 3.16 -0.79 -9.50
CA VAL A 21 1.95 -0.24 -10.13
C VAL A 21 1.38 -1.32 -11.05
N LYS A 22 0.33 -1.99 -10.58
CA LYS A 22 -0.41 -3.00 -11.32
C LYS A 22 -1.87 -2.58 -11.42
N ASN A 23 -2.46 -2.79 -12.58
CA ASN A 23 -3.88 -2.61 -12.81
C ASN A 23 -4.64 -3.87 -12.35
N VAL A 24 -4.71 -4.09 -11.05
CA VAL A 24 -5.43 -5.23 -10.46
C VAL A 24 -6.91 -4.86 -10.29
N GLY A 25 -7.82 -5.80 -10.54
CA GLY A 25 -9.25 -5.61 -10.27
C GLY A 25 -9.99 -4.71 -11.25
N LYS A 26 -9.50 -4.56 -12.49
CA LYS A 26 -10.25 -3.84 -13.53
C LYS A 26 -11.47 -4.65 -13.97
N HIS A 27 -12.61 -3.97 -14.08
CA HIS A 27 -13.75 -4.50 -14.79
C HIS A 27 -13.46 -4.45 -16.30
N VAL A 28 -13.65 -5.58 -16.95
CA VAL A 28 -13.49 -5.75 -18.40
C VAL A 28 -14.78 -6.36 -18.94
N TYR A 29 -15.17 -5.92 -20.13
CA TYR A 29 -16.27 -6.54 -20.86
C TYR A 29 -15.72 -7.74 -21.64
N ILE A 30 -16.42 -8.87 -21.56
CA ILE A 30 -16.12 -10.09 -22.32
C ILE A 30 -17.33 -10.35 -23.21
N LEU A 31 -17.10 -10.55 -24.51
CA LEU A 31 -18.17 -10.84 -25.45
C LEU A 31 -18.87 -12.15 -25.05
N THR A 32 -20.18 -12.09 -24.87
CA THR A 32 -20.99 -13.25 -24.49
C THR A 32 -21.82 -13.72 -25.69
N GLY A 33 -21.84 -15.03 -25.94
CA GLY A 33 -22.62 -15.66 -26.99
C GLY A 33 -24.11 -15.79 -26.66
N LYS A 34 -24.87 -16.50 -27.50
CA LYS A 34 -26.33 -16.63 -27.38
C LYS A 34 -26.83 -17.33 -26.10
N ASP A 35 -25.96 -18.07 -25.41
CA ASP A 35 -26.30 -18.86 -24.22
C ASP A 35 -25.65 -18.31 -22.94
N ASP A 36 -25.31 -17.02 -22.91
CA ASP A 36 -24.52 -16.38 -21.83
C ASP A 36 -23.14 -17.04 -21.60
N VAL A 37 -22.69 -17.85 -22.55
CA VAL A 37 -21.35 -18.44 -22.56
C VAL A 37 -20.36 -17.42 -23.13
N PRO A 38 -19.26 -17.09 -22.42
CA PRO A 38 -18.22 -16.23 -22.96
C PRO A 38 -17.68 -16.78 -24.29
N SER A 39 -17.71 -15.94 -25.33
CA SER A 39 -17.13 -16.28 -26.63
C SER A 39 -15.59 -16.22 -26.62
N GLU A 40 -15.02 -15.58 -25.58
CA GLU A 40 -13.59 -15.40 -25.40
C GLU A 40 -13.22 -15.70 -23.94
N GLU A 41 -11.99 -16.14 -23.72
CA GLU A 41 -11.46 -16.31 -22.38
C GLU A 41 -11.18 -14.96 -21.71
N PRO A 42 -11.36 -14.84 -20.38
CA PRO A 42 -11.03 -13.62 -19.67
C PRO A 42 -9.54 -13.29 -19.82
N PRO A 43 -9.18 -12.00 -19.93
CA PRO A 43 -7.79 -11.61 -20.10
C PRO A 43 -6.96 -12.00 -18.87
N VAL A 44 -5.97 -12.87 -19.07
CA VAL A 44 -5.02 -13.26 -18.04
C VAL A 44 -3.82 -12.32 -18.06
N GLN A 45 -3.52 -11.69 -16.93
CA GLN A 45 -2.36 -10.81 -16.81
C GLN A 45 -1.13 -11.62 -16.39
N PHE A 46 -0.25 -11.93 -17.35
CA PHE A 46 1.00 -12.67 -17.11
C PHE A 46 2.24 -11.80 -17.33
N VAL A 47 3.28 -12.01 -16.52
CA VAL A 47 4.57 -11.33 -16.70
C VAL A 47 5.71 -12.23 -16.22
N GLN A 48 6.73 -12.43 -17.04
CA GLN A 48 7.90 -13.26 -16.69
C GLN A 48 8.86 -12.53 -15.73
N SER A 49 8.94 -11.19 -15.81
CA SER A 49 9.80 -10.38 -14.94
C SER A 49 9.14 -9.08 -14.51
N LYS A 50 9.23 -8.76 -13.22
CA LYS A 50 8.69 -7.51 -12.65
C LYS A 50 9.61 -6.29 -12.91
N ARG A 51 10.78 -6.47 -13.53
CA ARG A 51 11.78 -5.41 -13.71
C ARG A 51 11.25 -4.21 -14.51
N HIS A 52 10.40 -4.46 -15.51
CA HIS A 52 9.83 -3.42 -16.37
C HIS A 52 8.51 -2.84 -15.84
N ILE A 53 7.99 -3.36 -14.72
CA ILE A 53 6.78 -2.83 -14.11
C ILE A 53 7.15 -1.56 -13.35
N LYS A 54 6.45 -0.46 -13.62
CA LYS A 54 6.61 0.79 -12.88
C LYS A 54 6.44 0.51 -11.38
N LYS A 55 7.38 0.99 -10.57
CA LYS A 55 7.36 0.86 -9.11
C LYS A 55 7.45 2.24 -8.47
N VAL A 56 6.75 2.41 -7.37
CA VAL A 56 6.78 3.62 -6.54
C VAL A 56 7.30 3.22 -5.17
N MET A 57 8.20 4.02 -4.61
CA MET A 57 8.68 3.85 -3.25
C MET A 57 7.99 4.89 -2.36
N PHE A 58 7.51 4.44 -1.20
CA PHE A 58 7.06 5.33 -0.14
C PHE A 58 8.07 5.28 0.99
N LEU A 59 8.59 6.45 1.33
CA LEU A 59 9.37 6.69 2.52
C LEU A 59 8.43 7.25 3.58
N CYS A 60 8.43 6.66 4.77
CA CYS A 60 7.59 7.09 5.88
C CYS A 60 8.42 7.15 7.16
N ALA A 61 8.12 8.14 7.98
CA ALA A 61 8.72 8.31 9.30
C ALA A 61 7.57 8.55 10.30
N VAL A 62 7.44 7.68 11.29
CA VAL A 62 6.35 7.75 12.29
C VAL A 62 6.95 8.05 13.65
N ALA A 63 6.67 9.24 14.17
CA ALA A 63 7.02 9.60 15.54
C ALA A 63 6.11 8.89 16.55
N ARG A 64 6.65 8.48 17.70
CA ARG A 64 5.80 8.07 18.82
C ARG A 64 5.06 9.30 19.38
N PRO A 65 3.76 9.18 19.73
CA PRO A 65 3.06 10.24 20.44
C PRO A 65 3.80 10.56 21.75
N ARG A 66 4.13 11.83 21.99
CA ARG A 66 4.72 12.26 23.27
C ARG A 66 3.64 12.18 24.36
N GLY A 67 3.98 11.66 25.54
CA GLY A 67 3.01 11.38 26.62
C GLY A 67 2.35 12.63 27.23
N ASP A 68 2.87 13.81 26.92
CA ASP A 68 2.39 15.15 27.30
C ASP A 68 1.57 15.84 26.19
N TRP A 69 1.29 15.15 25.08
CA TRP A 69 0.47 15.69 23.99
C TRP A 69 -1.01 15.76 24.40
N ASP A 70 -1.54 16.97 24.59
CA ASP A 70 -2.92 17.20 25.05
C ASP A 70 -3.99 17.06 23.94
N GLY A 71 -3.60 16.71 22.71
CA GLY A 71 -4.52 16.42 21.61
C GLY A 71 -5.29 17.62 21.07
N LYS A 72 -5.04 18.85 21.54
CA LYS A 72 -5.85 20.01 21.16
C LYS A 72 -5.36 20.65 19.88
N TRP A 73 -6.03 20.34 18.77
CA TRP A 73 -6.03 21.20 17.59
C TRP A 73 -6.76 22.50 17.95
N ARG A 74 -6.02 23.58 18.22
CA ARG A 74 -6.60 24.91 18.45
C ARG A 74 -7.20 25.45 17.14
N ASN A 75 -8.43 25.05 16.83
CA ASN A 75 -9.34 25.88 16.06
C ASN A 75 -10.16 26.70 17.06
N LYS A 76 -9.80 27.98 17.24
CA LYS A 76 -10.58 28.93 18.06
C LYS A 76 -11.14 30.03 17.17
N HIS A 77 -12.07 29.66 16.29
CA HIS A 77 -13.02 30.58 15.67
C HIS A 77 -14.35 29.83 15.48
N ALA A 78 -15.19 29.86 16.52
CA ALA A 78 -16.64 29.70 16.50
C ALA A 78 -17.18 30.16 17.86
#